data_AF-A0A7L2UGW0-F1
#
_entry.id   AF-A0A7L2UGW0-F1
#
_cell.length_a   1.000
_cell.length_b   1.000
_cell.length_c   1.000
_cell.angle_alpha   90.00
_cell.angle_beta   90.00
_cell.angle_gamma   90.00
#
_symmetry.space_group_name_H-M   'P 1'
#
loop_
_entity.id
_entity.type
_entity.pdbx_description
1 polymer ?
#
loop_
_entity_poly.entity_id
_entity_poly.type
_entity_poly.pdbx_seq_one_letter_code
_entity_poly.pdbx_strand_id
1 'polypeptide(L)'
;MLSRSSFTSLVVGVFALYVAHTCWVMYGIVYTRPCPAAATGGGAAGCVWPYLARRPKLQLSVYTTTRSNIGAESNIDLVLNVENFDIESKFERTVNVSVPKKTRNNGTLYAYIFLHHAGILPWHDGKQVHIVSPLTTYMVPKPEEINLLTGESATQQIEAEKQTNALDEPVSHWRSRLTLNVMVEDFVFDGSSLPADVHRYMKMVQLGKTVHYLPILFIDQLSNRVKDLMVINRSTTELPLTVSYDKISLGKLRFWIHMQDAVYSLQQFGFSEKDADEVKGIFVDTNLYFLALTFFVAAFHLLFDFLAFKNDISFWKKKRSMIGMSTKAVLWRCFSTVVIFLFLLDEQTSLLVLIPAGIGAVIELWKVKKALKMTIKWQGLRPKIQFGTYNDSEKKTEEYDAQAMKYLSYLLYPLCIGGAGYSLLNVKYKRYCKSINNLIQN
;
A
#
# COMPACT_ATOMS: atom_id res chain seq x y z
N MET A 1 5.79 13.27 38.62
CA MET A 1 7.20 13.25 38.17
C MET A 1 7.59 11.80 37.88
N LEU A 2 7.46 11.34 36.64
CA LEU A 2 8.04 10.05 36.23
C LEU A 2 9.55 10.25 36.01
N SER A 3 10.39 9.47 36.68
CA SER A 3 11.83 9.46 36.50
C SER A 3 12.17 9.35 35.00
N ARG A 4 13.17 10.08 34.51
CA ARG A 4 13.56 10.12 33.08
C ARG A 4 13.89 8.73 32.49
N SER A 5 14.33 7.80 33.34
CA SER A 5 14.54 6.39 32.99
C SER A 5 13.22 5.68 32.71
N SER A 6 12.19 5.97 33.53
CA SER A 6 10.84 5.41 33.41
C SER A 6 10.18 5.77 32.08
N PHE A 7 10.36 6.98 31.53
CA PHE A 7 9.73 7.34 30.25
C PHE A 7 10.33 6.63 29.03
N THR A 8 11.67 6.45 28.95
CA THR A 8 12.24 5.64 27.86
C THR A 8 11.89 4.17 28.02
N SER A 9 11.93 3.65 29.24
CA SER A 9 11.52 2.26 29.51
C SER A 9 10.05 2.04 29.12
N LEU A 10 9.18 3.02 29.42
CA LEU A 10 7.78 3.02 28.99
C LEU A 10 7.64 2.98 27.47
N VAL A 11 8.31 3.86 26.73
CA VAL A 11 8.19 3.90 25.26
C VAL A 11 8.75 2.64 24.60
N VAL A 12 9.91 2.16 25.06
CA VAL A 12 10.48 0.89 24.56
C VAL A 12 9.57 -0.28 24.91
N GLY A 13 8.98 -0.30 26.11
CA GLY A 13 8.01 -1.30 26.52
C GLY A 13 6.73 -1.27 25.67
N VAL A 14 6.18 -0.08 25.41
CA VAL A 14 5.02 0.10 24.52
C VAL A 14 5.34 -0.33 23.10
N PHE A 15 6.53 -0.01 22.59
CA PHE A 15 7.00 -0.46 21.28
C PHE A 15 7.09 -2.00 21.21
N ALA A 16 7.72 -2.63 22.20
CA ALA A 16 7.84 -4.09 22.27
C ALA A 16 6.46 -4.76 22.36
N LEU A 17 5.55 -4.21 23.16
CA LEU A 17 4.16 -4.67 23.25
C LEU A 17 3.41 -4.52 21.93
N TYR A 18 3.59 -3.40 21.23
CA TYR A 18 2.99 -3.17 19.92
C TYR A 18 3.51 -4.17 18.87
N VAL A 19 4.82 -4.41 18.82
CA VAL A 19 5.42 -5.40 17.91
C VAL A 19 4.91 -6.80 18.25
N ALA A 20 4.91 -7.19 19.54
CA ALA A 20 4.41 -8.49 19.97
C ALA A 20 2.91 -8.66 19.63
N HIS A 21 2.10 -7.63 19.87
CA HIS A 21 0.68 -7.63 19.50
C HIS A 21 0.50 -7.76 17.98
N THR A 22 1.29 -7.05 17.18
CA THR A 22 1.24 -7.13 15.72
C THR A 22 1.61 -8.52 15.23
N CYS A 23 2.68 -9.12 15.77
CA CYS A 23 3.05 -10.50 15.47
C CYS A 23 1.96 -11.49 15.89
N TRP A 24 1.34 -11.29 17.05
CA TRP A 24 0.22 -12.12 17.53
C TRP A 24 -1.01 -12.05 16.62
N VAL A 25 -1.39 -10.83 16.20
CA VAL A 25 -2.50 -10.61 15.27
C VAL A 25 -2.20 -11.27 13.93
N MET A 26 -0.98 -11.10 13.40
CA MET A 26 -0.58 -11.72 12.14
C MET A 26 -0.56 -13.24 12.22
N TYR A 27 -0.09 -13.79 13.33
CA TYR A 27 -0.17 -15.21 13.60
C TYR A 27 -1.63 -15.70 13.64
N GLY A 28 -2.53 -15.00 14.31
CA GLY A 28 -3.95 -15.37 14.39
C GLY A 28 -4.73 -15.27 13.06
N ILE A 29 -4.24 -14.45 12.10
CA ILE A 29 -4.79 -14.38 10.75
C ILE A 29 -4.38 -15.60 9.92
N VAL A 30 -3.11 -16.00 10.01
CA VAL A 30 -2.59 -17.12 9.20
C VAL A 30 -2.92 -18.47 9.83
N TYR A 31 -2.88 -18.57 11.17
CA TYR A 31 -3.10 -19.79 11.91
C TYR A 31 -4.53 -19.86 12.46
N THR A 32 -5.23 -20.93 12.12
CA THR A 32 -6.57 -21.24 12.64
C THR A 32 -6.48 -22.51 13.48
N ARG A 33 -7.03 -22.50 14.69
CA ARG A 33 -7.07 -23.70 15.53
C ARG A 33 -8.09 -24.70 14.97
N PRO A 34 -7.70 -25.97 14.74
CA PRO A 34 -8.63 -27.00 14.28
C PRO A 34 -9.60 -27.41 15.39
N CYS A 35 -10.74 -28.00 15.02
CA CYS A 35 -11.72 -28.49 15.99
C CYS A 35 -11.08 -29.53 16.94
N PRO A 36 -11.08 -29.32 18.27
CA PRO A 36 -10.40 -30.21 19.21
C PRO A 36 -10.88 -31.66 19.15
N ALA A 37 -12.17 -31.85 18.90
CA ALA A 37 -12.79 -33.15 18.88
C ALA A 37 -12.59 -33.92 17.56
N ALA A 38 -12.08 -33.26 16.51
CA ALA A 38 -11.60 -33.97 15.32
C ALA A 38 -10.36 -34.83 15.63
N ALA A 39 -9.55 -34.45 16.62
CA ALA A 39 -8.35 -35.17 17.02
C ALA A 39 -8.62 -36.42 17.88
N THR A 40 -9.78 -36.49 18.54
CA THR A 40 -10.13 -37.59 19.47
C THR A 40 -11.05 -38.64 18.85
N GLY A 41 -11.36 -38.55 17.54
CA GLY A 41 -12.13 -39.56 16.79
C GLY A 41 -13.61 -39.70 17.20
N GLY A 42 -14.09 -38.90 18.15
CA GLY A 42 -15.49 -38.87 18.57
C GLY A 42 -16.31 -37.95 17.67
N GLY A 43 -17.48 -38.41 17.21
CA GLY A 43 -18.42 -37.59 16.46
C GLY A 43 -18.86 -36.39 17.28
N ALA A 44 -18.17 -35.27 17.12
CA ALA A 44 -18.37 -34.12 17.96
C ALA A 44 -19.51 -33.24 17.45
N ALA A 45 -20.54 -33.15 18.28
CA ALA A 45 -21.48 -32.04 18.23
C ALA A 45 -20.68 -30.73 18.25
N GLY A 46 -20.80 -29.92 17.20
CA GLY A 46 -20.17 -28.60 17.11
C GLY A 46 -19.00 -28.46 16.12
N CYS A 47 -18.45 -29.55 15.54
CA CYS A 47 -17.45 -29.42 14.47
C CYS A 47 -18.09 -29.29 13.08
N VAL A 48 -17.47 -28.50 12.20
CA VAL A 48 -17.89 -28.30 10.80
C VAL A 48 -16.86 -28.92 9.86
N TRP A 49 -17.32 -29.89 9.06
CA TRP A 49 -16.45 -30.73 8.24
C TRP A 49 -16.37 -30.25 6.77
N PRO A 50 -15.24 -30.43 6.07
CA PRO A 50 -15.16 -30.13 4.64
C PRO A 50 -16.10 -31.03 3.83
N TYR A 51 -16.81 -30.46 2.85
CA TYR A 51 -17.50 -31.26 1.84
C TYR A 51 -16.52 -31.89 0.83
N LEU A 52 -15.40 -31.19 0.54
CA LEU A 52 -14.38 -31.63 -0.41
C LEU A 52 -13.66 -32.92 -0.01
N ALA A 53 -13.53 -33.20 1.29
CA ALA A 53 -12.98 -34.47 1.78
C ALA A 53 -13.72 -35.72 1.24
N ARG A 54 -14.97 -35.57 0.79
CA ARG A 54 -15.76 -36.65 0.16
C ARG A 54 -15.43 -36.87 -1.32
N ARG A 55 -14.54 -36.07 -1.90
CA ARG A 55 -14.16 -36.05 -3.33
C ARG A 55 -15.36 -36.08 -4.29
N PRO A 56 -16.28 -35.10 -4.18
CA PRO A 56 -17.38 -34.98 -5.13
C PRO A 56 -16.85 -34.69 -6.54
N LYS A 57 -17.55 -35.18 -7.57
CA LYS A 57 -17.30 -34.77 -8.96
C LYS A 57 -17.91 -33.39 -9.18
N LEU A 58 -17.06 -32.39 -9.37
CA LEU A 58 -17.46 -30.99 -9.52
C LEU A 58 -17.26 -30.51 -10.97
N GLN A 59 -18.04 -29.50 -11.31
CA GLN A 59 -18.03 -28.77 -12.57
C GLN A 59 -17.99 -27.27 -12.25
N LEU A 60 -17.15 -26.53 -12.99
CA LEU A 60 -17.02 -25.08 -12.87
C LEU A 60 -17.66 -24.43 -14.10
N SER A 61 -18.65 -23.59 -13.87
CA SER A 61 -19.36 -22.87 -14.93
C SER A 61 -19.30 -21.37 -14.69
N VAL A 62 -18.91 -20.61 -15.72
CA VAL A 62 -18.88 -19.14 -15.70
C VAL A 62 -19.93 -18.62 -16.68
N TYR A 63 -20.86 -17.84 -16.16
CA TYR A 63 -21.90 -17.16 -16.92
C TYR A 63 -21.68 -15.66 -16.87
N THR A 64 -22.19 -14.94 -17.85
CA THR A 64 -22.22 -13.48 -17.85
C THR A 64 -23.63 -12.95 -17.94
N THR A 65 -23.89 -11.83 -17.25
CA THR A 65 -25.20 -11.18 -17.30
C THR A 65 -25.08 -9.68 -16.99
N THR A 66 -26.08 -8.93 -17.44
CA THR A 66 -26.20 -7.48 -17.17
C THR A 66 -26.97 -7.17 -15.89
N ARG A 67 -27.47 -8.20 -15.18
CA ARG A 67 -28.23 -8.06 -13.93
C ARG A 67 -27.35 -8.39 -12.71
N SER A 68 -27.57 -7.67 -11.62
CA SER A 68 -26.88 -7.88 -10.34
C SER A 68 -27.45 -9.05 -9.52
N ASN A 69 -28.62 -9.58 -9.88
CA ASN A 69 -29.22 -10.76 -9.25
C ASN A 69 -29.87 -11.65 -10.32
N ILE A 70 -29.67 -12.96 -10.19
CA ILE A 70 -30.26 -13.97 -11.06
C ILE A 70 -31.28 -14.77 -10.26
N GLY A 71 -32.56 -14.66 -10.64
CA GLY A 71 -33.64 -15.47 -10.09
C GLY A 71 -34.04 -16.67 -10.96
N ALA A 72 -33.66 -16.69 -12.24
CA ALA A 72 -34.00 -17.73 -13.21
C ALA A 72 -33.03 -17.70 -14.41
N GLU A 73 -33.04 -18.76 -15.24
CA GLU A 73 -32.18 -18.99 -16.43
C GLU A 73 -32.29 -17.91 -17.54
N SER A 74 -33.13 -16.89 -17.37
CA SER A 74 -33.31 -15.87 -18.40
C SER A 74 -32.19 -14.81 -18.39
N ASN A 75 -31.61 -14.51 -19.57
CA ASN A 75 -30.61 -13.45 -19.80
C ASN A 75 -29.23 -13.70 -19.18
N ILE A 76 -28.73 -14.92 -19.33
CA ILE A 76 -27.40 -15.36 -18.91
C ILE A 76 -26.71 -16.07 -20.08
N ASP A 77 -25.48 -15.67 -20.34
CA ASP A 77 -24.69 -16.26 -21.43
C ASP A 77 -23.59 -17.13 -20.81
N LEU A 78 -23.55 -18.42 -21.16
CA LEU A 78 -22.49 -19.33 -20.74
C LEU A 78 -21.19 -18.97 -21.47
N VAL A 79 -20.15 -18.65 -20.71
CA VAL A 79 -18.85 -18.22 -21.23
C VAL A 79 -17.81 -19.32 -21.15
N LEU A 80 -17.76 -20.03 -20.02
CA LEU A 80 -16.81 -21.13 -19.82
C LEU A 80 -17.48 -22.24 -19.03
N ASN A 81 -17.31 -23.48 -19.50
CA ASN A 81 -17.73 -24.67 -18.79
C ASN A 81 -16.54 -25.65 -18.68
N VAL A 82 -16.22 -26.07 -17.46
CA VAL A 82 -15.18 -27.07 -17.17
C VAL A 82 -15.86 -28.27 -16.51
N GLU A 83 -16.20 -29.28 -17.33
CA GLU A 83 -17.01 -30.44 -16.94
C GLU A 83 -16.33 -31.33 -15.89
N ASN A 84 -15.05 -31.66 -16.09
CA ASN A 84 -14.25 -32.44 -15.13
C ASN A 84 -13.29 -31.50 -14.40
N PHE A 85 -13.83 -30.69 -13.50
CA PHE A 85 -13.02 -29.73 -12.76
C PHE A 85 -12.19 -30.44 -11.68
N ASP A 86 -10.89 -30.56 -11.94
CA ASP A 86 -9.92 -31.03 -10.94
C ASP A 86 -9.42 -29.84 -10.10
N ILE A 87 -9.81 -29.86 -8.83
CA ILE A 87 -9.56 -28.81 -7.85
C ILE A 87 -8.06 -28.69 -7.52
N GLU A 88 -7.27 -29.76 -7.71
CA GLU A 88 -5.83 -29.72 -7.44
C GLU A 88 -5.02 -29.12 -8.60
N SER A 89 -5.59 -29.13 -9.81
CA SER A 89 -4.92 -28.72 -11.04
C SER A 89 -5.13 -27.23 -11.32
N LYS A 90 -4.01 -26.50 -11.51
CA LYS A 90 -4.05 -25.11 -11.98
C LYS A 90 -4.39 -25.09 -13.47
N PHE A 91 -5.22 -24.14 -13.91
CA PHE A 91 -5.42 -23.87 -15.33
C PHE A 91 -5.60 -22.39 -15.62
N GLU A 92 -5.37 -22.02 -16.88
CA GLU A 92 -5.65 -20.70 -17.42
C GLU A 92 -6.29 -20.87 -18.80
N ARG A 93 -7.44 -20.22 -19.01
CA ARG A 93 -8.19 -20.30 -20.28
C ARG A 93 -8.67 -18.92 -20.70
N THR A 94 -8.39 -18.57 -21.94
CA THR A 94 -8.87 -17.32 -22.54
C THR A 94 -10.10 -17.59 -23.37
N VAL A 95 -11.17 -16.85 -23.12
CA VAL A 95 -12.47 -16.98 -23.81
C VAL A 95 -12.96 -15.62 -24.26
N ASN A 96 -13.59 -15.56 -25.44
CA ASN A 96 -14.17 -14.32 -25.94
C ASN A 96 -15.58 -14.16 -25.37
N VAL A 97 -15.83 -13.04 -24.70
CA VAL A 97 -17.10 -12.72 -24.06
C VAL A 97 -17.84 -11.71 -24.92
N SER A 98 -19.09 -12.02 -25.26
CA SER A 98 -19.97 -11.08 -25.94
C SER A 98 -20.32 -9.93 -25.00
N VAL A 99 -20.19 -8.68 -25.49
CA VAL A 99 -20.45 -7.46 -24.73
C VAL A 99 -21.82 -6.90 -25.12
N PRO A 100 -22.86 -7.03 -24.25
CA PRO A 100 -24.20 -6.56 -24.56
C PRO A 100 -24.25 -5.07 -24.82
N LYS A 101 -25.23 -4.61 -25.62
CA LYS A 101 -25.44 -3.17 -25.92
C LYS A 101 -25.58 -2.32 -24.65
N LYS A 102 -26.18 -2.87 -23.60
CA LYS A 102 -26.26 -2.20 -22.28
C LYS A 102 -24.88 -1.92 -21.69
N THR A 103 -23.98 -2.90 -21.75
CA THR A 103 -22.61 -2.76 -21.24
C THR A 103 -21.79 -1.76 -22.06
N ARG A 104 -21.94 -1.79 -23.39
CA ARG A 104 -21.33 -0.80 -24.31
C ARG A 104 -21.82 0.64 -24.08
N ASN A 105 -22.99 0.78 -23.49
CA ASN A 105 -23.60 2.06 -23.11
C ASN A 105 -23.40 2.33 -21.62
N ASN A 106 -22.19 2.10 -21.09
CA ASN A 106 -21.86 2.31 -19.68
C ASN A 106 -22.80 1.52 -18.74
N GLY A 107 -22.93 0.22 -18.99
CA GLY A 107 -23.61 -0.71 -18.10
C GLY A 107 -22.64 -1.70 -17.50
N THR A 108 -22.91 -2.19 -16.29
CA THR A 108 -22.05 -3.19 -15.66
C THR A 108 -22.32 -4.58 -16.21
N LEU A 109 -21.27 -5.31 -16.60
CA LEU A 109 -21.37 -6.74 -16.88
C LEU A 109 -20.85 -7.53 -15.67
N TYR A 110 -21.63 -8.52 -15.22
CA TYR A 110 -21.28 -9.38 -14.11
C TYR A 110 -20.92 -10.77 -14.61
N ALA A 111 -19.85 -11.35 -14.06
CA ALA A 111 -19.54 -12.77 -14.14
C ALA A 111 -20.12 -13.49 -12.93
N TYR A 112 -20.94 -14.50 -13.18
CA TYR A 112 -21.42 -15.46 -12.19
C TYR A 112 -20.62 -16.74 -12.33
N ILE A 113 -19.90 -17.09 -11.27
CA ILE A 113 -19.07 -18.28 -11.23
C ILE A 113 -19.75 -19.28 -10.30
N PHE A 114 -20.08 -20.45 -10.85
CA PHE A 114 -20.72 -21.54 -10.14
C PHE A 114 -19.77 -22.71 -10.02
N LEU A 115 -19.71 -23.27 -8.82
CA LEU A 115 -19.13 -24.57 -8.56
C LEU A 115 -20.25 -25.50 -8.10
N HIS A 116 -20.52 -26.53 -8.89
CA HIS A 116 -21.67 -27.42 -8.72
C HIS A 116 -21.32 -28.87 -9.08
N HIS A 117 -22.22 -29.80 -8.82
CA HIS A 117 -22.02 -31.21 -9.19
C HIS A 117 -22.01 -31.39 -10.70
N ALA A 118 -21.10 -32.26 -11.17
CA ALA A 118 -20.98 -32.59 -12.58
C ALA A 118 -22.29 -33.21 -13.12
N GLY A 119 -22.76 -32.72 -14.28
CA GLY A 119 -23.95 -33.21 -14.96
C GLY A 119 -25.28 -32.65 -14.46
N ILE A 120 -25.26 -31.71 -13.50
CA ILE A 120 -26.45 -31.00 -13.01
C ILE A 120 -26.26 -29.51 -13.31
N LEU A 121 -27.27 -28.85 -13.86
CA LEU A 121 -27.23 -27.39 -14.06
C LEU A 121 -27.12 -26.66 -12.70
N PRO A 122 -26.40 -25.54 -12.61
CA PRO A 122 -26.21 -24.83 -11.35
C PRO A 122 -27.54 -24.54 -10.62
N TRP A 123 -28.55 -24.06 -11.36
CA TRP A 123 -29.87 -23.68 -10.84
C TRP A 123 -30.65 -24.83 -10.18
N HIS A 124 -30.31 -26.08 -10.51
CA HIS A 124 -30.95 -27.28 -9.99
C HIS A 124 -30.14 -27.97 -8.88
N ASP A 125 -28.91 -27.52 -8.63
CA ASP A 125 -28.05 -28.08 -7.58
C ASP A 125 -28.23 -27.31 -6.25
N GLY A 126 -28.92 -27.91 -5.28
CA GLY A 126 -29.06 -27.34 -3.94
C GLY A 126 -27.73 -27.12 -3.20
N LYS A 127 -26.68 -27.82 -3.62
CA LYS A 127 -25.32 -27.76 -3.06
C LYS A 127 -24.36 -26.94 -3.91
N GLN A 128 -24.86 -26.13 -4.84
CA GLN A 128 -24.01 -25.19 -5.58
C GLN A 128 -23.45 -24.11 -4.64
N VAL A 129 -22.25 -23.64 -4.99
CA VAL A 129 -21.62 -22.43 -4.47
C VAL A 129 -21.46 -21.47 -5.63
N HIS A 130 -21.78 -20.20 -5.41
CA HIS A 130 -21.63 -19.17 -6.43
C HIS A 130 -21.02 -17.91 -5.86
N ILE A 131 -20.33 -17.17 -6.72
CA ILE A 131 -19.79 -15.86 -6.44
C ILE A 131 -19.97 -14.97 -7.66
N VAL A 132 -20.12 -13.67 -7.43
CA VAL A 132 -20.38 -12.68 -8.48
C VAL A 132 -19.23 -11.68 -8.51
N SER A 133 -18.73 -11.37 -9.70
CA SER A 133 -17.71 -10.33 -9.89
C SER A 133 -18.08 -9.40 -11.04
N PRO A 134 -17.98 -8.08 -10.86
CA PRO A 134 -18.11 -7.15 -11.98
C PRO A 134 -16.89 -7.27 -12.90
N LEU A 135 -17.14 -7.52 -14.17
CA LEU A 135 -16.14 -7.54 -15.25
C LEU A 135 -15.83 -6.14 -15.78
N THR A 136 -16.61 -5.14 -15.40
CA THR A 136 -16.44 -3.75 -15.81
C THR A 136 -16.25 -2.83 -14.62
N THR A 137 -15.47 -1.78 -14.78
CA THR A 137 -15.20 -0.75 -13.76
C THR A 137 -15.19 0.64 -14.38
N TYR A 138 -15.58 1.67 -13.64
CA TYR A 138 -15.58 3.05 -14.14
C TYR A 138 -14.34 3.78 -13.67
N MET A 139 -13.57 4.31 -14.61
CA MET A 139 -12.38 5.10 -14.30
C MET A 139 -12.23 6.24 -15.31
N VAL A 140 -11.63 7.33 -14.85
CA VAL A 140 -11.16 8.38 -15.76
C VAL A 140 -9.99 7.81 -16.56
N PRO A 141 -10.02 7.86 -17.90
CA PRO A 141 -8.95 7.33 -18.75
C PRO A 141 -7.62 7.99 -18.38
N LYS A 142 -6.57 7.18 -18.21
CA LYS A 142 -5.22 7.72 -18.12
C LYS A 142 -4.79 8.18 -19.51
N PRO A 143 -4.24 9.39 -19.67
CA PRO A 143 -3.57 9.74 -20.92
C PRO A 143 -2.43 8.75 -21.15
N GLU A 144 -2.26 8.28 -22.39
CA GLU A 144 -1.14 7.40 -22.73
C GLU A 144 0.19 8.09 -22.38
N GLU A 145 1.11 7.34 -21.77
CA GLU A 145 2.44 7.86 -21.42
C GLU A 145 3.26 8.09 -22.70
N ILE A 146 3.22 9.32 -23.21
CA ILE A 146 4.01 9.73 -24.37
C ILE A 146 5.50 9.76 -24.01
N ASN A 147 6.31 8.95 -24.69
CA ASN A 147 7.77 8.99 -24.59
C ASN A 147 8.29 10.26 -25.26
N LEU A 148 8.65 11.27 -24.45
CA LEU A 148 9.13 12.58 -24.90
C LEU A 148 10.51 12.56 -25.60
N LEU A 149 11.14 11.40 -25.77
CA LEU A 149 12.44 11.22 -26.43
C LEU A 149 12.30 10.75 -27.88
N THR A 150 11.19 10.09 -28.22
CA THR A 150 10.82 9.76 -29.60
C THR A 150 10.02 10.94 -30.12
N GLY A 151 10.65 11.77 -30.96
CA GLY A 151 10.06 12.97 -31.55
C GLY A 151 8.94 12.69 -32.54
N GLU A 152 7.92 11.94 -32.15
CA GLU A 152 6.70 11.78 -32.92
C GLU A 152 5.83 13.04 -32.75
N SER A 153 5.87 13.84 -33.82
CA SER A 153 5.06 15.00 -34.22
C SER A 153 4.01 15.58 -33.26
N ALA A 154 4.06 16.92 -33.14
CA ALA A 154 3.09 17.83 -32.51
C ALA A 154 1.60 17.61 -32.87
N THR A 155 1.28 16.81 -33.90
CA THR A 155 -0.08 16.37 -34.23
C THR A 155 -0.69 15.48 -33.16
N GLN A 156 0.11 14.60 -32.51
CA GLN A 156 -0.35 13.76 -31.40
C GLN A 156 -0.61 14.59 -30.13
N GLN A 157 0.14 15.69 -29.93
CA GLN A 157 -0.04 16.58 -28.77
C GLN A 157 -1.35 17.38 -28.85
N ILE A 158 -1.75 17.83 -30.05
CA ILE A 158 -2.99 18.57 -30.27
C ILE A 158 -4.21 17.62 -30.19
N GLU A 159 -4.08 16.36 -30.62
CA GLU A 159 -5.12 15.34 -30.43
C GLU A 159 -5.23 14.89 -28.98
N ALA A 160 -4.12 14.75 -28.25
CA ALA A 160 -4.11 14.47 -26.82
C ALA A 160 -4.73 15.63 -26.00
N GLU A 161 -4.43 16.89 -26.33
CA GLU A 161 -5.01 18.07 -25.64
C GLU A 161 -6.51 18.29 -25.97
N LYS A 162 -6.95 17.94 -27.19
CA LYS A 162 -8.39 17.93 -27.54
C LYS A 162 -9.13 16.77 -26.88
N GLN A 163 -8.50 15.61 -26.73
CA GLN A 163 -9.06 14.49 -26.00
C GLN A 163 -9.09 14.76 -24.49
N THR A 164 -8.09 15.41 -23.88
CA THR A 164 -8.12 15.73 -22.43
C THR A 164 -9.31 16.59 -22.02
N ASN A 165 -9.81 17.48 -22.87
CA ASN A 165 -11.03 18.27 -22.57
C ASN A 165 -12.34 17.46 -22.70
N ALA A 166 -12.29 16.26 -23.29
CA ALA A 166 -13.41 15.32 -23.41
C ALA A 166 -13.23 14.03 -22.56
N LEU A 167 -12.07 13.84 -21.94
CA LEU A 167 -11.66 12.65 -21.17
C LEU A 167 -11.80 12.80 -19.65
N ASP A 168 -12.34 13.92 -19.14
CA ASP A 168 -12.68 14.04 -17.72
C ASP A 168 -13.95 13.24 -17.34
N GLU A 169 -14.65 12.67 -18.33
CA GLU A 169 -15.79 11.79 -18.08
C GLU A 169 -15.33 10.34 -17.79
N PRO A 170 -15.81 9.70 -16.71
CA PRO A 170 -15.46 8.32 -16.40
C PRO A 170 -15.99 7.37 -17.48
N VAL A 171 -15.09 6.57 -18.07
CA VAL A 171 -15.41 5.58 -19.10
C VAL A 171 -15.42 4.18 -18.50
N SER A 172 -16.28 3.30 -19.02
CA SER A 172 -16.28 1.89 -18.63
C SER A 172 -15.04 1.18 -19.15
N HIS A 173 -14.31 0.55 -18.25
CA HIS A 173 -13.15 -0.29 -18.51
C HIS A 173 -13.49 -1.76 -18.30
N TRP A 174 -12.85 -2.62 -19.07
CA TRP A 174 -12.95 -4.07 -19.05
C TRP A 174 -11.83 -4.69 -18.22
N ARG A 175 -12.20 -5.63 -17.36
CA ARG A 175 -11.28 -6.48 -16.61
C ARG A 175 -11.00 -7.72 -17.45
N SER A 176 -9.85 -7.74 -18.09
CA SER A 176 -9.39 -8.82 -18.98
C SER A 176 -9.08 -10.13 -18.25
N ARG A 177 -8.93 -10.10 -16.92
CA ARG A 177 -8.53 -11.26 -16.11
C ARG A 177 -9.51 -11.54 -14.97
N LEU A 178 -9.87 -12.80 -14.81
CA LEU A 178 -10.68 -13.33 -13.71
C LEU A 178 -9.89 -14.43 -13.01
N THR A 179 -9.30 -14.11 -11.86
CA THR A 179 -8.54 -15.06 -11.05
C THR A 179 -9.42 -15.67 -9.96
N LEU A 180 -9.59 -16.99 -10.01
CA LEU A 180 -10.43 -17.78 -9.13
C LEU A 180 -9.58 -18.67 -8.23
N ASN A 181 -9.98 -18.77 -6.96
CA ASN A 181 -9.35 -19.66 -6.01
C ASN A 181 -10.38 -20.51 -5.27
N VAL A 182 -10.07 -21.79 -5.09
CA VAL A 182 -10.85 -22.71 -4.25
C VAL A 182 -9.97 -23.18 -3.10
N MET A 183 -10.53 -23.11 -1.89
CA MET A 183 -9.88 -23.66 -0.70
C MET A 183 -9.97 -25.18 -0.73
N VAL A 184 -8.82 -25.85 -0.86
CA VAL A 184 -8.73 -27.32 -1.01
C VAL A 184 -8.35 -28.04 0.27
N GLU A 185 -7.91 -27.30 1.29
CA GLU A 185 -7.43 -27.87 2.54
C GLU A 185 -8.58 -28.52 3.33
N ASP A 186 -8.43 -29.79 3.70
CA ASP A 186 -9.40 -30.55 4.50
C ASP A 186 -9.37 -30.12 5.97
N PHE A 187 -9.71 -28.86 6.23
CA PHE A 187 -9.68 -28.27 7.57
C PHE A 187 -11.02 -28.45 8.28
N VAL A 188 -11.01 -28.93 9.53
CA VAL A 188 -12.22 -29.07 10.35
C VAL A 188 -12.35 -27.88 11.28
N PHE A 189 -13.37 -27.06 11.06
CA PHE A 189 -13.61 -25.88 11.90
C PHE A 189 -14.34 -26.25 13.18
N ASP A 190 -14.03 -25.52 14.26
CA ASP A 190 -14.89 -25.46 15.44
C ASP A 190 -16.04 -24.48 15.16
N GLY A 191 -17.27 -24.99 15.18
CA GLY A 191 -18.47 -24.20 14.92
C GLY A 191 -18.73 -23.12 15.98
N SER A 192 -18.17 -23.25 17.19
CA SER A 192 -18.29 -22.24 18.25
C SER A 192 -17.31 -21.08 18.08
N SER A 193 -16.16 -21.32 17.43
CA SER A 193 -15.08 -20.34 17.26
C SER A 193 -14.75 -20.11 15.79
N LEU A 194 -15.78 -20.00 14.94
CA LEU A 194 -15.57 -19.82 13.51
C LEU A 194 -15.08 -18.39 13.19
N PRO A 195 -13.98 -18.23 12.45
CA PRO A 195 -13.50 -16.91 12.04
C PRO A 195 -14.53 -16.20 11.13
N ALA A 196 -14.90 -14.96 11.51
CA ALA A 196 -15.94 -14.19 10.82
C ALA A 196 -15.57 -13.85 9.37
N ASP A 197 -14.28 -13.67 9.09
CA ASP A 197 -13.68 -13.46 7.77
C ASP A 197 -14.03 -14.61 6.81
N VAL A 198 -13.90 -15.86 7.27
CA VAL A 198 -14.18 -17.05 6.45
C VAL A 198 -15.67 -17.36 6.41
N HIS A 199 -16.38 -17.12 7.53
CA HIS A 199 -17.81 -17.42 7.66
C HIS A 199 -18.65 -16.78 6.53
N ARG A 200 -18.31 -15.57 6.09
CA ARG A 200 -18.99 -14.86 4.99
C ARG A 200 -18.98 -15.63 3.66
N TYR A 201 -17.96 -16.46 3.43
CA TYR A 201 -17.80 -17.24 2.19
C TYR A 201 -18.25 -18.69 2.36
N MET A 202 -18.63 -19.11 3.56
CA MET A 202 -19.03 -20.49 3.86
C MET A 202 -20.53 -20.68 3.70
N LYS A 203 -20.91 -21.66 2.88
CA LYS A 203 -22.27 -22.19 2.85
C LYS A 203 -22.30 -23.53 3.57
N MET A 204 -23.05 -23.61 4.67
CA MET A 204 -23.16 -24.83 5.46
C MET A 204 -24.33 -25.70 5.01
N VAL A 205 -24.15 -27.00 5.06
CA VAL A 205 -25.15 -28.02 4.72
C VAL A 205 -25.14 -29.12 5.77
N GLN A 206 -26.31 -29.51 6.25
CA GLN A 206 -26.45 -30.63 7.19
C GLN A 206 -26.47 -31.95 6.39
N LEU A 207 -25.52 -32.86 6.64
CA LEU A 207 -25.53 -34.20 6.06
C LEU A 207 -25.67 -35.24 7.19
N GLY A 208 -26.91 -35.64 7.46
CA GLY A 208 -27.21 -36.55 8.57
C GLY A 208 -26.96 -35.87 9.92
N LYS A 209 -26.03 -36.41 10.71
CA LYS A 209 -25.70 -35.90 12.06
C LYS A 209 -24.56 -34.86 12.05
N THR A 210 -23.86 -34.67 10.95
CA THR A 210 -22.71 -33.75 10.85
C THR A 210 -23.03 -32.54 9.98
N VAL A 211 -22.49 -31.38 10.37
CA VAL A 211 -22.52 -30.16 9.56
C VAL A 211 -21.31 -30.17 8.64
N HIS A 212 -21.52 -29.90 7.35
CA HIS A 212 -20.43 -29.71 6.39
C HIS A 212 -20.45 -28.31 5.80
N TYR A 213 -19.27 -27.77 5.46
CA TYR A 213 -19.16 -26.57 4.64
C TYR A 213 -18.90 -26.95 3.19
N LEU A 214 -19.62 -26.31 2.28
CA LEU A 214 -19.39 -26.41 0.84
C LEU A 214 -18.06 -25.74 0.45
N PRO A 215 -17.51 -26.04 -0.74
CA PRO A 215 -16.21 -25.52 -1.15
C PRO A 215 -16.19 -23.98 -1.11
N ILE A 216 -15.14 -23.41 -0.53
CA ILE A 216 -15.03 -21.96 -0.41
C ILE A 216 -14.39 -21.44 -1.71
N LEU A 217 -15.20 -20.76 -2.51
CA LEU A 217 -14.79 -20.11 -3.75
C LEU A 217 -14.49 -18.63 -3.47
N PHE A 218 -13.33 -18.19 -3.91
CA PHE A 218 -12.81 -16.85 -3.69
C PHE A 218 -12.34 -16.25 -5.03
N ILE A 219 -12.55 -14.94 -5.21
CA ILE A 219 -12.07 -14.21 -6.40
C ILE A 219 -10.96 -13.29 -5.97
N ASP A 220 -9.80 -13.44 -6.57
CA ASP A 220 -8.68 -12.56 -6.33
C ASP A 220 -8.86 -11.24 -7.10
N GLN A 221 -9.44 -10.25 -6.40
CA GLN A 221 -9.59 -8.89 -6.91
C GLN A 221 -8.31 -8.04 -6.74
N LEU A 222 -7.33 -8.55 -5.99
CA LEU A 222 -6.07 -7.86 -5.71
C LEU A 222 -5.12 -7.99 -6.90
N SER A 223 -5.12 -9.15 -7.57
CA SER A 223 -4.39 -9.36 -8.83
C SER A 223 -4.90 -8.51 -10.00
N ASN A 224 -6.11 -7.95 -9.91
CA ASN A 224 -6.66 -7.07 -10.93
C ASN A 224 -6.09 -5.66 -10.77
N ARG A 225 -5.10 -5.33 -11.60
CA ARG A 225 -4.42 -4.04 -11.61
C ARG A 225 -5.07 -3.08 -12.61
N VAL A 226 -5.01 -1.78 -12.28
CA VAL A 226 -5.51 -0.70 -13.16
C VAL A 226 -4.80 -0.70 -14.52
N LYS A 227 -3.51 -1.08 -14.55
CA LYS A 227 -2.70 -1.14 -15.77
C LYS A 227 -3.18 -2.19 -16.79
N ASP A 228 -3.93 -3.20 -16.34
CA ASP A 228 -4.40 -4.31 -17.17
C ASP A 228 -5.85 -4.10 -17.68
N LEU A 229 -6.44 -2.94 -17.36
CA LEU A 229 -7.79 -2.57 -17.76
C LEU A 229 -7.82 -2.09 -19.21
N MET A 230 -8.84 -2.52 -19.97
CA MET A 230 -9.03 -2.11 -21.37
C MET A 230 -10.23 -1.19 -21.51
N VAL A 231 -10.13 -0.10 -22.28
CA VAL A 231 -11.28 0.79 -22.50
C VAL A 231 -12.35 0.10 -23.35
N ILE A 232 -13.61 0.18 -22.93
CA ILE A 232 -14.75 -0.37 -23.70
C ILE A 232 -15.27 0.71 -24.66
N ASN A 233 -15.14 0.45 -25.96
CA ASN A 233 -15.74 1.29 -27.00
C ASN A 233 -17.17 0.85 -27.32
N ARG A 234 -17.97 1.78 -27.83
CA ARG A 234 -19.36 1.51 -28.26
C ARG A 234 -19.46 0.48 -29.40
N SER A 235 -18.41 0.33 -30.19
CA SER A 235 -18.31 -0.62 -31.30
C SER A 235 -17.83 -2.01 -30.89
N THR A 236 -17.23 -2.18 -29.70
CA THR A 236 -16.60 -3.44 -29.29
C THR A 236 -17.64 -4.48 -28.89
N THR A 237 -17.90 -5.48 -29.75
CA THR A 237 -18.91 -6.53 -29.52
C THR A 237 -18.39 -7.73 -28.74
N GLU A 238 -17.10 -8.00 -28.78
CA GLU A 238 -16.46 -9.12 -28.07
C GLU A 238 -15.17 -8.66 -27.41
N LEU A 239 -14.90 -9.16 -26.20
CA LEU A 239 -13.68 -8.88 -25.44
C LEU A 239 -13.10 -10.17 -24.87
N PRO A 240 -11.75 -10.33 -24.87
CA PRO A 240 -11.12 -11.49 -24.28
C PRO A 240 -11.20 -11.45 -22.75
N LEU A 241 -11.54 -12.59 -22.14
CA LEU A 241 -11.51 -12.83 -20.71
C LEU A 241 -10.61 -14.03 -20.42
N THR A 242 -9.53 -13.80 -19.68
CA THR A 242 -8.65 -14.85 -19.19
C THR A 242 -9.13 -15.31 -17.82
N VAL A 243 -9.69 -16.52 -17.75
CA VAL A 243 -10.10 -17.16 -16.50
C VAL A 243 -8.93 -18.03 -16.01
N SER A 244 -8.33 -17.62 -14.90
CA SER A 244 -7.24 -18.34 -14.23
C SER A 244 -7.77 -18.97 -12.95
N TYR A 245 -7.48 -20.24 -12.73
CA TYR A 245 -7.85 -20.97 -11.52
C TYR A 245 -6.60 -21.48 -10.81
N ASP A 246 -6.52 -21.29 -9.49
CA ASP A 246 -5.47 -21.87 -8.65
C ASP A 246 -5.99 -22.24 -7.25
N LYS A 247 -5.41 -23.25 -6.62
CA LYS A 247 -5.79 -23.66 -5.26
C LYS A 247 -5.24 -22.73 -4.19
N ILE A 248 -5.94 -22.61 -3.07
CA ILE A 248 -5.50 -21.78 -1.94
C ILE A 248 -5.60 -22.54 -0.61
N SER A 249 -4.62 -22.34 0.28
CA SER A 249 -4.67 -22.85 1.66
C SER A 249 -5.50 -21.94 2.55
N LEU A 250 -5.96 -22.44 3.70
CA LEU A 250 -6.78 -21.65 4.62
C LEU A 250 -6.05 -20.39 5.10
N GLY A 251 -4.80 -20.53 5.55
CA GLY A 251 -4.02 -19.40 6.04
C GLY A 251 -3.78 -18.32 4.98
N LYS A 252 -3.49 -18.74 3.73
CA LYS A 252 -3.32 -17.81 2.61
C LYS A 252 -4.65 -17.14 2.24
N LEU A 253 -5.75 -17.88 2.24
CA LEU A 253 -7.09 -17.35 1.98
C LEU A 253 -7.47 -16.27 3.00
N ARG A 254 -7.32 -16.55 4.29
CA ARG A 254 -7.63 -15.59 5.36
C ARG A 254 -6.80 -14.32 5.24
N PHE A 255 -5.50 -14.47 5.01
CA PHE A 255 -4.61 -13.33 4.75
C PHE A 255 -5.08 -12.49 3.55
N TRP A 256 -5.46 -13.15 2.45
CA TRP A 256 -5.90 -12.46 1.24
C TRP A 256 -7.25 -11.75 1.41
N ILE A 257 -8.19 -12.35 2.15
CA ILE A 257 -9.47 -11.70 2.53
C ILE A 257 -9.18 -10.43 3.32
N HIS A 258 -8.35 -10.51 4.37
CA HIS A 258 -7.99 -9.35 5.19
C HIS A 258 -7.31 -8.24 4.37
N MET A 259 -6.45 -8.61 3.42
CA MET A 259 -5.81 -7.65 2.55
C MET A 259 -6.81 -6.98 1.61
N GLN A 260 -7.75 -7.75 1.03
CA GLN A 260 -8.80 -7.20 0.19
C GLN A 260 -9.72 -6.24 0.96
N ASP A 261 -10.09 -6.59 2.19
CA ASP A 261 -10.88 -5.73 3.06
C ASP A 261 -10.10 -4.46 3.46
N ALA A 262 -8.78 -4.55 3.67
CA ALA A 262 -7.93 -3.40 3.94
C ALA A 262 -7.86 -2.43 2.75
N VAL A 263 -7.67 -2.95 1.53
CA VAL A 263 -7.68 -2.13 0.31
C VAL A 263 -9.05 -1.48 0.10
N TYR A 264 -10.13 -2.22 0.31
CA TYR A 264 -11.49 -1.67 0.24
C TYR A 264 -11.73 -0.56 1.27
N SER A 265 -11.25 -0.76 2.50
CA SER A 265 -11.33 0.24 3.58
C SER A 265 -10.56 1.53 3.23
N LEU A 266 -9.37 1.41 2.61
CA LEU A 266 -8.63 2.59 2.12
C LEU A 266 -9.46 3.40 1.12
N GLN A 267 -10.13 2.74 0.18
CA GLN A 267 -11.02 3.41 -0.77
C GLN A 267 -12.19 4.11 -0.06
N GLN A 268 -12.76 3.50 0.98
CA GLN A 268 -13.81 4.12 1.80
C GLN A 268 -13.34 5.35 2.57
N PHE A 269 -12.06 5.40 2.95
CA PHE A 269 -11.45 6.58 3.59
C PHE A 269 -11.08 7.70 2.58
N GLY A 270 -11.42 7.54 1.30
CA GLY A 270 -11.24 8.57 0.27
C GLY A 270 -9.93 8.49 -0.50
N PHE A 271 -9.18 7.38 -0.38
CA PHE A 271 -8.03 7.13 -1.27
C PHE A 271 -8.51 6.88 -2.70
N SER A 272 -7.77 7.40 -3.68
CA SER A 272 -8.06 7.18 -5.10
C SER A 272 -7.90 5.69 -5.46
N GLU A 273 -8.63 5.20 -6.46
CA GLU A 273 -8.41 3.85 -7.00
C GLU A 273 -6.97 3.64 -7.47
N LYS A 274 -6.30 4.70 -7.92
CA LYS A 274 -4.88 4.66 -8.28
C LYS A 274 -4.00 4.34 -7.06
N ASP A 275 -4.19 5.04 -5.95
CA ASP A 275 -3.40 4.85 -4.74
C ASP A 275 -3.68 3.46 -4.14
N ALA A 276 -4.94 3.03 -4.17
CA ALA A 276 -5.33 1.68 -3.78
C ALA A 276 -4.66 0.61 -4.68
N ASP A 277 -4.56 0.85 -5.99
CA ASP A 277 -3.89 -0.04 -6.93
C ASP A 277 -2.38 -0.13 -6.70
N GLU A 278 -1.73 0.98 -6.34
CA GLU A 278 -0.32 0.97 -5.92
C GLU A 278 -0.11 0.09 -4.68
N VAL A 279 -1.00 0.20 -3.69
CA VAL A 279 -1.00 -0.69 -2.52
C VAL A 279 -1.20 -2.14 -2.94
N LYS A 280 -2.17 -2.46 -3.82
CA LYS A 280 -2.33 -3.84 -4.36
C LYS A 280 -1.02 -4.34 -4.96
N GLY A 281 -0.34 -3.50 -5.72
CA GLY A 281 0.95 -3.81 -6.32
C GLY A 281 2.02 -4.22 -5.33
N ILE A 282 2.14 -3.50 -4.22
CA ILE A 282 3.12 -3.82 -3.18
C ILE A 282 2.94 -5.26 -2.69
N PHE A 283 1.71 -5.73 -2.50
CA PHE A 283 1.47 -7.07 -1.96
C PHE A 283 1.41 -8.18 -3.02
N VAL A 284 0.95 -7.89 -4.23
CA VAL A 284 0.86 -8.88 -5.33
C VAL A 284 2.21 -9.06 -6.02
N ASP A 285 2.92 -7.96 -6.29
CA ASP A 285 4.16 -7.97 -7.06
C ASP A 285 5.40 -8.24 -6.18
N THR A 286 5.31 -8.03 -4.86
CA THR A 286 6.42 -8.25 -3.92
C THR A 286 6.28 -9.57 -3.18
N ASN A 287 7.40 -10.24 -2.92
CA ASN A 287 7.42 -11.39 -2.03
C ASN A 287 7.08 -10.98 -0.59
N LEU A 288 6.14 -11.70 0.05
CA LEU A 288 5.73 -11.49 1.44
C LEU A 288 6.90 -11.43 2.43
N TYR A 289 7.98 -12.18 2.20
CA TYR A 289 9.18 -12.13 3.05
C TYR A 289 9.88 -10.76 3.00
N PHE A 290 10.02 -10.17 1.82
CA PHE A 290 10.60 -8.84 1.67
C PHE A 290 9.69 -7.77 2.28
N LEU A 291 8.38 -7.90 2.07
CA LEU A 291 7.42 -6.97 2.65
C LEU A 291 7.47 -6.98 4.18
N ALA A 292 7.48 -8.17 4.79
CA ALA A 292 7.63 -8.32 6.25
C ALA A 292 8.94 -7.72 6.78
N LEU A 293 10.04 -7.92 6.06
CA LEU A 293 11.34 -7.31 6.40
C LEU A 293 11.26 -5.78 6.33
N THR A 294 10.63 -5.22 5.30
CA THR A 294 10.45 -3.76 5.16
C THR A 294 9.65 -3.19 6.33
N PHE A 295 8.55 -3.83 6.73
CA PHE A 295 7.79 -3.43 7.93
C PHE A 295 8.64 -3.48 9.20
N PHE A 296 9.44 -4.52 9.36
CA PHE A 296 10.32 -4.67 10.51
C PHE A 296 11.39 -3.56 10.57
N VAL A 297 12.11 -3.33 9.46
CA VAL A 297 13.14 -2.28 9.37
C VAL A 297 12.53 -0.90 9.60
N ALA A 298 11.35 -0.62 9.02
CA ALA A 298 10.61 0.62 9.22
C ALA A 298 10.26 0.86 10.69
N ALA A 299 9.81 -0.16 11.42
CA ALA A 299 9.51 -0.05 12.84
C ALA A 299 10.75 0.30 13.69
N PHE A 300 11.90 -0.32 13.39
CA PHE A 300 13.16 0.00 14.08
C PHE A 300 13.68 1.40 13.73
N HIS A 301 13.51 1.86 12.50
CA HIS A 301 13.88 3.21 12.10
C HIS A 301 13.14 4.25 12.95
N LEU A 302 11.81 4.11 13.07
CA LEU A 302 10.98 4.99 13.91
C LEU A 302 11.39 4.95 15.39
N LEU A 303 11.76 3.78 15.91
CA LEU A 303 12.24 3.66 17.28
C LEU A 303 13.57 4.40 17.49
N PHE A 304 14.53 4.21 16.57
CA PHE A 304 15.84 4.85 16.68
C PHE A 304 15.78 6.36 16.51
N ASP A 305 14.95 6.87 15.59
CA ASP A 305 14.71 8.31 15.43
C ASP A 305 14.17 8.91 16.71
N PHE A 306 13.15 8.27 17.32
CA PHE A 306 12.59 8.72 18.58
C PHE A 306 13.64 8.76 19.71
N LEU A 307 14.45 7.70 19.84
CA LEU A 307 15.49 7.63 20.86
C LEU A 307 16.57 8.69 20.64
N ALA A 308 16.96 8.93 19.39
CA ALA A 308 17.89 9.98 19.00
C ALA A 308 17.37 11.36 19.38
N PHE A 309 16.14 11.71 18.99
CA PHE A 309 15.52 12.99 19.35
C PHE A 309 15.42 13.19 20.86
N LYS A 310 15.03 12.14 21.59
CA LYS A 310 14.93 12.22 23.05
C LYS A 310 16.28 12.44 23.72
N ASN A 311 17.33 11.74 23.28
CA ASN A 311 18.67 11.93 23.82
C ASN A 311 19.13 13.37 23.59
N ASP A 312 18.96 13.85 22.37
CA ASP A 312 19.38 15.17 21.92
C ASP A 312 18.64 16.30 22.66
N ILE A 313 17.31 16.26 22.73
CA ILE A 313 16.51 17.21 23.52
C ILE A 313 16.94 17.17 25.00
N SER A 314 17.19 15.98 25.54
CA SER A 314 17.57 15.82 26.95
C SER A 314 18.94 16.43 27.26
N PHE A 315 19.92 16.24 26.37
CA PHE A 315 21.26 16.83 26.46
C PHE A 315 21.17 18.36 26.40
N TRP A 316 20.52 18.89 25.37
CA TRP A 316 20.38 20.33 25.18
C TRP A 316 19.58 20.99 26.28
N LYS A 317 18.51 20.37 26.80
CA LYS A 317 17.71 20.92 27.90
C LYS A 317 18.53 21.09 29.19
N LYS A 318 19.40 20.14 29.53
CA LYS A 318 20.22 20.19 30.75
C LYS A 318 21.38 21.19 30.67
N LYS A 319 21.90 21.45 29.46
CA LYS A 319 23.08 22.30 29.27
C LYS A 319 22.72 23.77 29.50
N ARG A 320 23.44 24.42 30.43
CA ARG A 320 23.29 25.85 30.80
C ARG A 320 24.42 26.73 30.26
N SER A 321 25.61 26.14 30.11
CA SER A 321 26.80 26.79 29.59
C SER A 321 27.17 26.21 28.22
N MET A 322 27.57 27.06 27.28
CA MET A 322 28.00 26.66 25.93
C MET A 322 29.49 26.36 25.84
N ILE A 323 30.20 26.31 26.97
CA ILE A 323 31.62 25.91 27.02
C ILE A 323 31.80 24.54 26.34
N GLY A 324 32.75 24.47 25.41
CA GLY A 324 33.04 23.28 24.62
C GLY A 324 32.05 22.96 23.48
N MET A 325 31.16 23.86 23.09
CA MET A 325 30.34 23.72 21.88
C MET A 325 30.52 24.88 20.92
N SER A 326 30.64 24.55 19.63
CA SER A 326 30.70 25.51 18.54
C SER A 326 29.32 26.04 18.19
N THR A 327 29.07 27.33 18.40
CA THR A 327 27.85 27.99 17.94
C THR A 327 27.74 27.97 16.41
N LYS A 328 28.88 28.07 15.72
CA LYS A 328 28.95 28.02 14.24
C LYS A 328 28.55 26.63 13.71
N ALA A 329 29.01 25.56 14.35
CA ALA A 329 28.63 24.21 13.98
C ALA A 329 27.13 23.96 14.19
N VAL A 330 26.55 24.49 15.27
CA VAL A 330 25.10 24.37 15.54
C VAL A 330 24.28 25.12 14.50
N LEU A 331 24.70 26.34 14.12
CA LEU A 331 24.07 27.10 13.03
C LEU A 331 24.16 26.38 11.69
N TRP A 332 25.34 25.86 11.33
CA TRP A 332 25.55 25.15 10.08
C TRP A 332 24.75 23.84 10.01
N ARG A 333 24.67 23.11 11.13
CA ARG A 333 23.87 21.90 11.25
C ARG A 333 22.38 22.21 11.08
N CYS A 334 21.87 23.25 11.73
CA CYS A 334 20.49 23.69 11.55
C CYS A 334 20.19 24.08 10.10
N PHE A 335 21.05 24.88 9.47
CA PHE A 335 20.91 25.24 8.06
C PHE A 335 20.87 24.00 7.15
N SER A 336 21.83 23.09 7.30
CA SER A 336 21.89 21.86 6.51
C SER A 336 20.63 20.99 6.70
N THR A 337 20.17 20.80 7.93
CA THR A 337 18.97 19.99 8.23
C THR A 337 17.71 20.61 7.64
N VAL A 338 17.56 21.94 7.69
CA VAL A 338 16.42 22.63 7.07
C VAL A 338 16.44 22.49 5.55
N VAL A 339 17.61 22.65 4.92
CA VAL A 339 17.75 22.45 3.46
C VAL A 339 17.43 21.02 3.06
N ILE A 340 17.90 20.02 3.80
CA ILE A 340 17.58 18.61 3.56
C ILE A 340 16.08 18.36 3.72
N PHE A 341 15.44 18.90 4.76
CA PHE A 341 14.00 18.75 4.95
C PHE A 341 13.21 19.37 3.79
N LEU A 342 13.58 20.57 3.33
CA LEU A 342 12.94 21.22 2.19
C LEU A 342 13.13 20.42 0.89
N PHE A 343 14.32 19.85 0.68
CA PHE A 343 14.58 18.96 -0.45
C PHE A 343 13.71 17.69 -0.39
N LEU A 344 13.61 17.04 0.78
CA LEU A 344 12.78 15.86 0.97
C LEU A 344 11.28 16.14 0.80
N LEU A 345 10.86 17.37 1.12
CA LEU A 345 9.49 17.84 0.91
C LEU A 345 9.19 18.07 -0.58
N ASP A 346 10.15 18.62 -1.33
CA ASP A 346 10.03 18.87 -2.77
C ASP A 346 10.01 17.56 -3.58
N GLU A 347 10.85 16.59 -3.22
CA GLU A 347 10.90 15.25 -3.82
C GLU A 347 9.70 14.34 -3.43
N GLN A 348 8.75 14.83 -2.63
CA GLN A 348 7.58 14.06 -2.16
C GLN A 348 7.94 12.69 -1.55
N THR A 349 9.00 12.68 -0.74
CA THR A 349 9.49 11.44 -0.11
C THR A 349 8.48 10.87 0.89
N SER A 350 8.67 9.58 1.24
CA SER A 350 7.73 8.88 2.12
C SER A 350 7.56 9.58 3.46
N LEU A 351 6.33 9.62 3.96
CA LEU A 351 5.99 10.24 5.25
C LEU A 351 6.84 9.68 6.42
N LEU A 352 7.25 8.41 6.32
CA LEU A 352 8.11 7.76 7.30
C LEU A 352 9.46 8.46 7.46
N VAL A 353 10.02 9.04 6.39
CA VAL A 353 11.29 9.77 6.42
C VAL A 353 11.06 11.27 6.62
N LEU A 354 10.02 11.82 5.97
CA LEU A 354 9.71 13.25 6.01
C LEU A 354 9.34 13.74 7.41
N ILE A 355 8.51 12.98 8.15
CA ILE A 355 8.05 13.39 9.49
C ILE A 355 9.21 13.45 10.48
N PRO A 356 10.06 12.42 10.64
CA PRO A 356 11.27 12.52 11.48
C PRO A 356 12.21 13.65 11.04
N ALA A 357 12.43 13.85 9.74
CA ALA A 357 13.26 14.95 9.24
C ALA A 357 12.70 16.33 9.64
N GLY A 358 11.37 16.51 9.54
CA GLY A 358 10.70 17.74 9.98
C GLY A 358 10.80 17.98 11.48
N ILE A 359 10.58 16.94 12.30
CA ILE A 359 10.78 17.01 13.76
C ILE A 359 12.24 17.37 14.08
N GLY A 360 13.20 16.76 13.39
CA GLY A 360 14.62 17.07 13.50
C GLY A 360 14.94 18.53 13.18
N ALA A 361 14.37 19.08 12.10
CA ALA A 361 14.53 20.49 11.74
C ALA A 361 14.01 21.44 12.82
N VAL A 362 12.83 21.15 13.40
CA VAL A 362 12.27 21.94 14.51
C VAL A 362 13.15 21.87 15.76
N ILE A 363 13.70 20.69 16.08
CA ILE A 363 14.63 20.51 17.21
C ILE A 363 15.92 21.31 16.99
N GLU A 364 16.51 21.28 15.79
CA GLU A 364 17.72 22.06 15.47
C GLU A 364 17.47 23.57 15.55
N LEU A 365 16.32 24.06 15.08
CA LEU A 365 15.91 25.47 15.25
C LEU A 365 15.82 25.87 16.73
N TRP A 366 15.25 24.99 17.56
CA TRP A 366 15.20 25.21 19.00
C TRP A 366 16.59 25.26 19.64
N LYS A 367 17.53 24.41 19.20
CA LYS A 367 18.93 24.46 19.67
C LYS A 367 19.60 25.75 19.30
N VAL A 368 19.45 26.26 18.06
CA VAL A 368 20.01 27.55 17.64
C VAL A 368 19.51 28.67 18.54
N LYS A 369 18.18 28.74 18.78
CA LYS A 369 17.59 29.72 19.71
C LYS A 369 18.24 29.64 21.10
N LYS A 370 18.49 28.43 21.58
CA LYS A 370 19.13 28.20 22.90
C LYS A 370 20.62 28.54 22.91
N ALA A 371 21.37 28.16 21.88
CA ALA A 371 22.80 28.41 21.73
C ALA A 371 23.10 29.91 21.70
N LEU A 372 22.28 30.69 20.99
CA LEU A 372 22.37 32.14 20.91
C LEU A 372 21.85 32.88 22.16
N LYS A 373 21.37 32.15 23.19
CA LYS A 373 20.73 32.71 24.40
C LYS A 373 19.70 33.80 24.06
N MET A 374 18.94 33.57 22.99
CA MET A 374 18.09 34.58 22.34
C MET A 374 16.84 34.84 23.18
N THR A 375 16.74 36.05 23.77
CA THR A 375 15.57 36.49 24.52
C THR A 375 14.78 37.47 23.66
N ILE A 376 13.59 37.06 23.22
CA ILE A 376 12.69 37.92 22.44
C ILE A 376 11.88 38.74 23.44
N LYS A 377 12.22 40.03 23.57
CA LYS A 377 11.39 40.98 24.34
C LYS A 377 10.52 41.75 23.36
N TRP A 378 9.22 41.75 23.62
CA TRP A 378 8.26 42.57 22.88
C TRP A 378 8.28 43.99 23.46
N GLN A 379 8.72 44.97 22.67
CA GLN A 379 8.53 46.39 22.94
C GLN A 379 7.55 46.93 21.89
N GLY A 380 6.26 46.98 22.24
CA GLY A 380 5.20 47.38 21.29
C GLY A 380 4.99 46.36 20.17
N LEU A 381 4.92 46.82 18.91
CA LEU A 381 4.63 45.98 17.72
C LEU A 381 5.86 45.31 17.09
N ARG A 382 7.09 45.63 17.52
CA ARG A 382 8.33 45.09 16.94
C ARG A 382 9.07 44.18 17.94
N PRO A 383 9.37 42.91 17.58
CA PRO A 383 10.17 42.04 18.43
C PRO A 383 11.62 42.52 18.46
N LYS A 384 12.16 42.84 19.64
CA LYS A 384 13.59 43.17 19.81
C LYS A 384 14.32 41.95 20.33
N ILE A 385 15.26 41.46 19.53
CA ILE A 385 16.06 40.27 19.82
C ILE A 385 17.24 40.71 20.71
N GLN A 386 17.32 40.22 21.94
CA GLN A 386 18.48 40.40 22.82
C GLN A 386 19.30 39.10 22.87
N PHE A 387 20.59 39.19 22.52
CA PHE A 387 21.55 38.10 22.70
C PHE A 387 22.16 38.18 24.10
N GLY A 388 22.31 37.05 24.78
CA GLY A 388 22.92 36.99 26.11
C GLY A 388 24.43 37.23 26.08
N THR A 389 25.01 37.66 27.22
CA THR A 389 26.46 37.86 27.36
C THR A 389 27.20 36.53 27.47
N TYR A 390 28.35 36.44 26.81
CA TYR A 390 29.24 35.27 26.87
C TYR A 390 30.21 35.38 28.05
N ASN A 391 30.40 34.29 28.78
CA ASN A 391 31.42 34.21 29.83
C ASN A 391 32.82 34.10 29.19
N ASP A 392 33.88 34.49 29.90
CA ASP A 392 35.26 34.48 29.35
C ASP A 392 35.73 33.09 28.87
N SER A 393 35.24 32.02 29.50
CA SER A 393 35.49 30.64 29.07
C SER A 393 34.71 30.24 27.80
N GLU A 394 33.53 30.83 27.56
CA GLU A 394 32.79 30.67 26.31
C GLU A 394 33.51 31.41 25.17
N LYS A 395 34.05 32.60 25.43
CA LYS A 395 34.86 33.35 24.44
C LYS A 395 36.12 32.59 24.02
N LYS A 396 36.87 32.02 24.98
CA LYS A 396 38.03 31.18 24.64
C LYS A 396 37.64 29.98 23.78
N THR A 397 36.48 29.36 24.06
CA THR A 397 35.97 28.26 23.22
C THR A 397 35.67 28.74 21.81
N GLU A 398 35.08 29.92 21.66
CA GLU A 398 34.75 30.51 20.36
C GLU A 398 35.99 30.92 19.54
N GLU A 399 37.06 31.36 20.20
CA GLU A 399 38.36 31.63 19.57
C GLU A 399 38.97 30.35 18.98
N TYR A 400 39.03 29.27 19.77
CA TYR A 400 39.51 27.97 19.28
C TYR A 400 38.64 27.44 18.14
N ASP A 401 37.32 27.60 18.25
CA ASP A 401 36.38 27.21 17.20
C ASP A 401 36.58 28.02 15.91
N ALA A 402 36.80 29.33 16.01
CA ALA A 402 37.09 30.18 14.86
C ALA A 402 38.37 29.74 14.14
N GLN A 403 39.41 29.39 14.90
CA GLN A 403 40.66 28.91 14.35
C GLN A 403 40.50 27.54 13.66
N ALA A 404 39.79 26.60 14.29
CA ALA A 404 39.49 25.30 13.70
C ALA A 404 38.66 25.42 12.41
N MET A 405 37.62 26.24 12.40
CA MET A 405 36.79 26.50 11.22
C MET A 405 37.57 27.17 10.09
N LYS A 406 38.53 28.03 10.40
CA LYS A 406 39.43 28.62 9.39
C LYS A 406 40.25 27.54 8.68
N TYR A 407 40.89 26.64 9.43
CA TYR A 407 41.65 25.55 8.83
C TYR A 407 40.76 24.58 8.06
N LEU A 408 39.58 24.24 8.59
CA LEU A 408 38.62 23.39 7.90
C LEU A 408 38.16 24.03 6.58
N SER A 409 37.96 25.34 6.54
CA SER A 409 37.53 26.06 5.34
C SER A 409 38.55 25.99 4.20
N TYR A 410 39.85 25.94 4.51
CA TYR A 410 40.90 25.76 3.51
C TYR A 410 40.84 24.40 2.81
N LEU A 411 40.28 23.37 3.46
CA LEU A 411 40.04 22.08 2.84
C LEU A 411 38.66 22.03 2.16
N LEU A 412 37.62 22.57 2.82
CA LEU A 412 36.24 22.44 2.39
C LEU A 412 35.95 23.27 1.13
N TYR A 413 36.45 24.51 1.03
CA TYR A 413 36.16 25.37 -0.11
C TYR A 413 36.74 24.83 -1.43
N PRO A 414 38.01 24.38 -1.52
CA PRO A 414 38.51 23.74 -2.73
C PRO A 414 37.74 22.48 -3.09
N LEU A 415 37.34 21.67 -2.10
CA LEU A 415 36.56 20.46 -2.33
C LEU A 415 35.16 20.77 -2.88
N CYS A 416 34.48 21.79 -2.33
CA CYS A 416 33.18 22.25 -2.81
C CYS A 416 33.27 22.86 -4.21
N ILE A 417 34.29 23.69 -4.49
CA ILE A 417 34.50 24.28 -5.82
C ILE A 417 34.84 23.20 -6.84
N GLY A 418 35.72 22.26 -6.48
CA GLY A 418 36.06 21.11 -7.32
C GLY A 418 34.86 20.20 -7.58
N GLY A 419 34.06 19.90 -6.56
CA GLY A 419 32.82 19.14 -6.68
C GLY A 419 31.77 19.86 -7.53
N ALA A 420 31.60 21.16 -7.36
CA ALA A 420 30.70 21.97 -8.18
C ALA A 420 31.17 22.02 -9.64
N GLY A 421 32.47 22.17 -9.89
CA GLY A 421 33.05 22.11 -11.23
C GLY A 421 32.88 20.73 -11.88
N TYR A 422 33.13 19.65 -11.14
CA TYR A 422 32.90 18.28 -11.61
C TYR A 422 31.42 18.02 -11.91
N SER A 423 30.52 18.48 -11.03
CA SER A 423 29.07 18.34 -11.20
C SER A 423 28.58 19.14 -12.42
N LEU A 424 29.11 20.34 -12.65
CA LEU A 424 28.79 21.15 -13.83
C LEU A 424 29.20 20.46 -15.15
N LEU A 425 30.32 19.73 -15.14
CA LEU A 425 30.85 19.06 -16.34
C LEU A 425 30.20 17.69 -16.60
N ASN A 426 29.83 16.94 -15.55
CA ASN A 426 29.42 15.54 -15.68
C ASN A 426 27.94 15.26 -15.35
N VAL A 427 27.23 16.17 -14.67
CA VAL A 427 25.83 15.98 -14.29
C VAL A 427 24.92 16.82 -15.21
N LYS A 428 24.06 16.15 -15.99
CA LYS A 428 23.02 16.81 -16.80
C LYS A 428 21.87 17.25 -15.90
N TYR A 429 21.84 18.52 -15.51
CA TYR A 429 20.74 19.09 -14.74
C TYR A 429 19.42 19.14 -15.55
N LYS A 430 18.34 18.63 -14.96
CA LYS A 430 16.96 18.77 -15.45
C LYS A 430 16.50 20.22 -15.21
N ARG A 431 16.35 20.99 -16.29
CA ARG A 431 15.60 22.27 -16.45
C ARG A 431 15.62 23.26 -15.27
N TYR A 432 16.61 24.17 -15.23
CA TYR A 432 16.40 25.55 -14.70
C TYR A 432 17.21 26.64 -15.44
N CYS A 433 18.24 26.30 -16.24
CA CYS A 433 18.95 27.28 -17.08
C CYS A 433 18.20 27.77 -18.34
N LYS A 434 16.92 27.42 -18.53
CA LYS A 434 16.12 27.99 -19.63
C LYS A 434 15.56 29.40 -19.33
N SER A 435 15.44 29.81 -18.06
CA SER A 435 14.98 31.18 -17.74
C SER A 435 16.05 32.25 -17.93
N ILE A 436 17.34 31.92 -17.77
CA ILE A 436 18.41 32.93 -17.89
C ILE A 436 18.77 33.18 -19.36
N ASN A 437 18.74 32.16 -20.23
CA ASN A 437 18.99 32.36 -21.66
C ASN A 437 17.86 33.14 -22.37
N ASN A 438 16.62 33.05 -21.90
CA ASN A 438 15.50 33.82 -22.46
C ASN A 438 15.51 35.30 -22.05
N LEU A 439 16.37 35.71 -21.10
CA LEU A 439 16.55 37.10 -20.67
C LEU A 439 17.73 37.80 -21.38
N ILE A 440 18.54 37.04 -22.14
CA ILE A 440 19.66 37.58 -22.93
C ILE A 440 19.28 37.69 -24.42
N GLN A 441 18.10 37.18 -24.81
CA GLN A 441 17.59 37.21 -26.18
C GLN A 441 16.32 38.06 -26.39
N ASN A 442 16.02 39.00 -25.49
CA ASN A 442 15.04 40.08 -25.74
C ASN A 442 15.67 41.44 -25.52
#